data_AF-A0A386TTI7-F1
#
_entry.id   AF-A0A386TTI7-F1
#
_cell.length_a   1.000
_cell.length_b   1.000
_cell.length_c   1.000
_cell.angle_alpha   90.00
_cell.angle_beta   90.00
_cell.angle_gamma   90.00
#
_symmetry.space_group_name_H-M   'P 1'
#
loop_
_entity.id
_entity.type
_entity.pdbx_description
1 polymer ?
#
loop_
_entity_poly.entity_id
_entity_poly.type
_entity_poly.pdbx_seq_one_letter_code
_entity_poly.pdbx_strand_id
1 'polypeptide(L)'
;APGGWMQVAVQRVPVGHLVIGVDLAPIAPIRGAFAVQEDITRTECKSKIKKLMSQNGCRAFDVILHDGSPNIGGAWAQEAMSQNALVIDAVKLATQFLAPKGIFVTKVFRSQDYSSVVYCLKQ
;
A
#
# COMPACT_ATOMS: atom_id res chain seq x y z
N ALA A 1 0.32 -9.21 -8.08
CA ALA A 1 1.76 -8.89 -7.89
C ALA A 1 2.53 -10.10 -7.33
N PRO A 2 3.87 -10.18 -7.46
CA PRO A 2 4.67 -11.33 -6.99
C PRO A 2 4.98 -11.32 -5.48
N GLY A 3 4.64 -10.26 -4.73
CA GLY A 3 4.91 -10.17 -3.28
C GLY A 3 6.32 -9.71 -2.89
N GLY A 4 7.13 -9.18 -3.83
CA GLY A 4 8.52 -8.81 -3.58
C GLY A 4 8.75 -7.84 -2.40
N TRP A 5 7.95 -6.77 -2.30
CA TRP A 5 8.04 -5.85 -1.16
C TRP A 5 7.68 -6.49 0.18
N MET A 6 6.78 -7.48 0.20
CA MET A 6 6.49 -8.23 1.42
C MET A 6 7.69 -9.09 1.85
N GLN A 7 8.38 -9.72 0.89
CA GLN A 7 9.58 -10.51 1.17
C GLN A 7 10.68 -9.63 1.77
N VAL A 8 10.91 -8.45 1.18
CA VAL A 8 11.87 -7.47 1.71
C VAL A 8 11.44 -6.98 3.10
N ALA A 9 10.16 -6.67 3.30
CA ALA A 9 9.66 -6.21 4.60
C ALA A 9 9.90 -7.26 5.69
N VAL A 10 9.53 -8.53 5.47
CA VAL A 10 9.75 -9.63 6.42
C VAL A 10 11.21 -9.79 6.81
N GLN A 11 12.14 -9.59 5.86
CA GLN A 11 13.58 -9.68 6.14
C GLN A 11 14.14 -8.51 6.96
N ARG A 12 13.44 -7.37 6.98
CA ARG A 12 13.92 -6.11 7.59
C ARG A 12 13.24 -5.78 8.91
N VAL A 13 12.00 -6.22 9.12
CA VAL A 13 11.29 -6.01 10.38
C VAL A 13 11.79 -6.97 11.46
N PRO A 14 11.76 -6.60 12.75
CA PRO A 14 12.09 -7.53 13.82
C PRO A 14 11.16 -8.75 13.81
N VAL A 15 11.68 -9.90 14.22
CA VAL A 15 10.93 -11.16 14.24
C VAL A 15 9.67 -11.02 15.09
N GLY A 16 8.54 -11.50 14.58
CA GLY A 16 7.25 -11.44 15.25
C GLY A 16 6.45 -10.15 15.01
N HIS A 17 7.02 -9.17 14.30
CA HIS A 17 6.26 -7.98 13.89
C HIS A 17 5.32 -8.29 12.72
N LEU A 18 4.19 -7.60 12.70
CA LEU A 18 3.12 -7.83 11.74
C LEU A 18 3.45 -7.23 10.36
N VAL A 19 3.50 -8.07 9.34
CA VAL A 19 3.56 -7.67 7.92
C VAL A 19 2.27 -8.09 7.22
N ILE A 20 1.61 -7.14 6.56
CA ILE A 20 0.43 -7.39 5.73
C ILE A 20 0.71 -6.86 4.32
N GLY A 21 0.44 -7.67 3.30
CA GLY A 21 0.37 -7.21 1.92
C GLY A 21 -1.05 -7.27 1.39
N VAL A 22 -1.41 -6.30 0.55
CA VAL A 22 -2.71 -6.19 -0.10
C VAL A 22 -2.49 -6.05 -1.59
N ASP A 23 -3.18 -6.87 -2.39
CA ASP A 23 -3.15 -6.79 -3.86
C ASP A 23 -4.47 -7.31 -4.44
N LEU A 24 -4.82 -6.84 -5.64
CA LEU A 24 -6.00 -7.35 -6.37
C LEU A 24 -5.80 -8.81 -6.80
N ALA A 25 -4.57 -9.16 -7.19
CA ALA A 25 -4.20 -10.51 -7.56
C ALA A 25 -3.75 -11.31 -6.33
N PRO A 26 -3.92 -12.65 -6.34
CA PRO A 26 -3.44 -13.48 -5.25
C PRO A 26 -1.91 -13.37 -5.12
N ILE A 27 -1.44 -13.24 -3.87
CA ILE A 27 -0.02 -13.28 -3.52
C ILE A 27 0.27 -14.67 -2.96
N ALA A 28 1.33 -15.32 -3.44
CA ALA A 28 1.78 -16.60 -2.90
C ALA A 28 2.10 -16.46 -1.39
N PRO A 29 1.84 -17.50 -0.55
CA PRO A 29 2.13 -17.43 0.87
C PRO A 29 3.60 -17.08 1.16
N ILE A 30 3.82 -16.08 2.01
CA ILE A 30 5.15 -15.66 2.48
C ILE A 30 5.21 -15.87 3.98
N ARG A 31 6.15 -16.71 4.44
CA ARG A 31 6.35 -16.96 5.88
C ARG A 31 6.65 -15.63 6.60
N GLY A 32 5.94 -15.35 7.69
CA GLY A 32 6.10 -14.12 8.45
C GLY A 32 5.25 -12.93 7.96
N ALA A 33 4.40 -13.13 6.95
CA ALA A 33 3.47 -12.11 6.48
C ALA A 33 2.09 -12.69 6.19
N PHE A 34 1.08 -11.81 6.22
CA PHE A 34 -0.28 -12.11 5.79
C PHE A 34 -0.54 -11.47 4.43
N ALA A 35 -1.08 -12.25 3.49
CA ALA A 35 -1.55 -11.74 2.21
C ALA A 35 -3.07 -11.55 2.26
N VAL A 36 -3.54 -10.39 1.82
CA VAL A 36 -4.94 -10.07 1.63
C VAL A 36 -5.16 -9.82 0.14
N GLN A 37 -5.96 -10.66 -0.49
CA GLN A 37 -6.45 -10.36 -1.83
C GLN A 37 -7.68 -9.47 -1.70
N GLU A 38 -7.55 -8.18 -2.04
CA GLU A 38 -8.64 -7.21 -2.02
C GLU A 38 -8.30 -5.90 -2.75
N ASP A 39 -9.33 -5.15 -3.12
CA ASP A 39 -9.21 -3.79 -3.64
C ASP A 39 -9.10 -2.77 -2.49
N ILE A 40 -8.08 -1.91 -2.52
CA ILE A 40 -7.81 -0.91 -1.48
C ILE A 40 -8.90 0.18 -1.37
N THR A 41 -9.75 0.34 -2.39
CA THR A 41 -10.88 1.29 -2.39
C THR A 41 -12.11 0.74 -1.66
N ARG A 42 -12.12 -0.56 -1.36
CA ARG A 42 -13.26 -1.28 -0.80
C ARG A 42 -13.23 -1.28 0.73
N THR A 43 -14.40 -1.16 1.37
CA THR A 43 -14.52 -1.17 2.84
C THR A 43 -14.16 -2.53 3.44
N GLU A 44 -14.30 -3.58 2.63
CA GLU A 44 -13.91 -4.95 2.92
C GLU A 44 -12.40 -5.06 3.14
N CYS A 45 -11.58 -4.36 2.35
CA CYS A 45 -10.12 -4.30 2.54
C CYS A 45 -9.77 -3.75 3.92
N LYS A 46 -10.33 -2.60 4.28
CA LYS A 46 -10.16 -1.98 5.59
C LYS A 46 -10.54 -2.93 6.73
N SER A 47 -11.65 -3.64 6.57
CA SER A 47 -12.15 -4.58 7.57
C SER A 47 -11.23 -5.79 7.75
N LYS A 48 -10.72 -6.36 6.64
CA LYS A 48 -9.74 -7.46 6.66
C LYS A 48 -8.42 -7.04 7.34
N ILE A 49 -7.90 -5.86 7.02
CA ILE A 49 -6.70 -5.30 7.66
C ILE A 49 -6.92 -5.15 9.18
N LYS A 50 -8.02 -4.52 9.60
CA LYS A 50 -8.37 -4.34 11.03
C LYS A 50 -8.46 -5.67 11.78
N LYS A 51 -9.05 -6.70 11.15
CA LYS A 51 -9.15 -8.04 11.74
C LYS A 51 -7.76 -8.61 12.01
N LEU A 52 -6.86 -8.57 11.02
CA LEU A 52 -5.48 -9.04 11.18
C LEU A 52 -4.71 -8.23 12.23
N MET A 53 -4.89 -6.92 12.26
CA MET A 53 -4.29 -6.06 13.29
C MET A 53 -4.75 -6.47 14.69
N SER A 54 -6.06 -6.64 14.90
CA SER A 54 -6.61 -7.06 16.20
C SER A 54 -6.12 -8.44 16.63
N GLN A 55 -6.02 -9.40 15.70
CA GLN A 55 -5.55 -10.76 15.99
C GLN A 55 -4.07 -10.79 16.39
N ASN A 56 -3.27 -9.80 15.97
CA ASN A 56 -1.84 -9.72 16.21
C ASN A 56 -1.45 -8.60 17.18
N GLY A 57 -2.42 -8.02 17.91
CA GLY A 57 -2.15 -6.95 18.89
C GLY A 57 -1.58 -5.66 18.30
N CYS A 58 -1.71 -5.44 16.99
CA CYS A 58 -1.22 -4.25 16.30
C CYS A 58 -2.26 -3.13 16.33
N ARG A 59 -1.86 -1.91 16.71
CA ARG A 59 -2.75 -0.74 16.74
C ARG A 59 -2.58 0.17 15.51
N ALA A 60 -1.37 0.23 14.96
CA ALA A 60 -1.02 1.03 13.80
C ALA A 60 0.28 0.49 13.17
N PHE A 61 0.54 0.82 11.91
CA PHE A 61 1.78 0.49 11.21
C PHE A 61 2.78 1.65 11.27
N ASP A 62 4.05 1.33 11.51
CA ASP A 62 5.13 2.31 11.46
C ASP A 62 5.49 2.71 10.02
N VAL A 63 5.31 1.78 9.07
CA VAL A 63 5.63 1.97 7.65
C VAL A 63 4.51 1.41 6.78
N ILE A 64 4.07 2.17 5.79
CA ILE A 64 3.17 1.71 4.72
C ILE A 64 3.87 1.94 3.38
N LEU A 65 3.99 0.86 2.61
CA LEU A 65 4.62 0.85 1.28
C LEU A 65 3.53 0.69 0.21
N HIS A 66 3.52 1.57 -0.78
CA HIS A 66 2.62 1.50 -1.92
C HIS A 66 3.42 1.41 -3.24
N ASP A 67 3.42 0.22 -3.84
CA ASP A 67 4.12 -0.08 -5.09
C ASP A 67 3.18 -0.24 -6.30
N GLY A 68 1.91 0.12 -6.12
CA GLY A 68 0.86 -0.05 -7.13
C GLY A 68 1.11 0.76 -8.39
N SER A 69 0.79 0.16 -9.53
CA SER A 69 0.83 0.80 -10.85
C SER A 69 -0.30 0.25 -11.72
N PRO A 70 -0.89 1.09 -12.60
CA PRO A 70 -1.83 0.59 -13.60
C PRO A 70 -1.12 -0.33 -14.61
N ASN A 71 -1.90 -1.10 -15.37
CA ASN A 71 -1.39 -1.80 -16.53
C ASN A 71 -0.96 -0.77 -17.58
N ILE A 72 0.28 -0.90 -18.06
CA ILE A 72 0.88 0.01 -19.04
C ILE A 72 0.72 -0.59 -20.43
N GLY A 73 0.14 0.16 -21.35
CA GLY A 73 -0.17 -0.27 -22.72
C GLY A 73 0.09 0.78 -23.80
N GLY A 74 0.51 2.01 -23.43
CA GLY A 74 0.91 3.06 -24.36
C GLY A 74 0.02 4.31 -24.34
N ALA A 75 -1.04 4.33 -23.53
CA ALA A 75 -1.91 5.49 -23.35
C ALA A 75 -1.44 6.33 -22.14
N TRP A 76 -0.22 6.87 -22.22
CA TRP A 76 0.50 7.44 -21.07
C TRP A 76 -0.29 8.47 -20.26
N ALA A 77 -1.05 9.36 -20.90
CA ALA A 77 -1.82 10.37 -20.20
C ALA A 77 -2.92 9.76 -19.30
N GLN A 78 -3.64 8.76 -19.81
CA GLN A 78 -4.66 8.04 -19.06
C GLN A 78 -4.03 7.21 -17.94
N GLU A 79 -2.93 6.52 -18.25
CA GLU A 79 -2.19 5.70 -17.29
C GLU A 79 -1.63 6.55 -16.14
N ALA A 80 -1.08 7.72 -16.44
CA ALA A 80 -0.61 8.68 -15.44
C ALA A 80 -1.76 9.17 -14.53
N MET A 81 -2.92 9.49 -15.11
CA MET A 81 -4.10 9.86 -14.33
C MET A 81 -4.58 8.72 -13.42
N SER A 82 -4.66 7.49 -13.94
CA SER A 82 -5.01 6.32 -13.14
C SER A 82 -4.00 6.06 -12.02
N GLN A 83 -2.72 6.28 -12.29
CA GLN A 83 -1.68 6.18 -11.27
C GLN A 83 -1.86 7.23 -10.17
N ASN A 84 -2.14 8.48 -10.53
CA ASN A 84 -2.40 9.54 -9.55
C ASN A 84 -3.60 9.20 -8.67
N ALA A 85 -4.70 8.73 -9.26
CA ALA A 85 -5.88 8.29 -8.50
C ALA A 85 -5.53 7.16 -7.51
N LEU A 86 -4.74 6.18 -7.96
CA LEU A 86 -4.28 5.08 -7.12
C LEU A 86 -3.42 5.55 -5.94
N VAL A 87 -2.53 6.54 -6.14
CA VAL A 87 -1.76 7.16 -5.05
C VAL A 87 -2.68 7.80 -4.03
N ILE A 88 -3.70 8.54 -4.46
CA ILE A 88 -4.66 9.19 -3.57
C ILE A 88 -5.44 8.15 -2.75
N ASP A 89 -5.89 7.06 -3.36
CA ASP A 89 -6.60 6.01 -2.63
C ASP A 89 -5.69 5.26 -1.64
N ALA A 90 -4.43 5.04 -2.00
CA ALA A 90 -3.43 4.49 -1.09
C ALA A 90 -3.18 5.41 0.13
N VAL A 91 -3.11 6.72 -0.08
CA VAL A 91 -2.98 7.71 1.00
C VAL A 91 -4.21 7.68 1.90
N LYS A 92 -5.42 7.70 1.33
CA LYS A 92 -6.67 7.62 2.10
C LYS A 92 -6.67 6.38 3.00
N LEU A 93 -6.27 5.23 2.48
CA LEU A 93 -6.17 4.01 3.28
C LEU A 93 -5.08 4.13 4.34
N ALA A 94 -3.90 4.65 3.98
CA ALA A 94 -2.77 4.82 4.89
C ALA A 94 -3.11 5.68 6.11
N THR A 95 -3.85 6.79 5.93
CA THR A 95 -4.27 7.67 7.05
C THR A 95 -5.10 6.95 8.12
N GLN A 96 -5.69 5.80 7.81
CA GLN A 96 -6.48 5.02 8.75
C GLN A 96 -5.64 4.08 9.62
N PHE A 97 -4.41 3.80 9.20
CA PHE A 97 -3.60 2.72 9.76
C PHE A 97 -2.16 3.11 10.11
N LEU A 98 -1.66 4.23 9.60
CA LEU A 98 -0.32 4.71 9.87
C LEU A 98 -0.24 5.31 11.28
N ALA A 99 0.82 4.95 12.00
CA ALA A 99 1.11 5.53 13.30
C ALA A 99 1.48 7.03 13.18
N PRO A 100 1.28 7.85 14.23
CA PRO A 100 1.85 9.19 14.26
C PRO A 100 3.36 9.15 14.01
N LYS A 101 3.86 10.02 13.12
CA LYS A 101 5.27 10.03 12.66
C LYS A 101 5.72 8.78 11.90
N GLY A 102 4.77 7.91 11.51
CA GLY A 102 5.04 6.80 10.60
C GLY A 102 5.42 7.27 9.20
N ILE A 103 5.96 6.34 8.41
CA ILE A 103 6.47 6.61 7.07
C ILE A 103 5.53 6.01 6.03
N PHE A 104 5.08 6.84 5.10
CA PHE A 104 4.40 6.41 3.89
C PHE A 104 5.34 6.54 2.70
N VAL A 105 5.55 5.44 1.96
CA VAL A 105 6.35 5.42 0.73
C VAL A 105 5.42 5.03 -0.41
N THR A 106 5.41 5.82 -1.48
CA THR A 106 4.59 5.52 -2.67
C THR A 106 5.38 5.67 -3.95
N LYS A 107 5.12 4.77 -4.91
CA LYS A 107 5.46 4.98 -6.32
C LYS A 107 4.61 6.12 -6.87
N VAL A 108 5.21 6.99 -7.67
CA VAL A 108 4.53 8.07 -8.41
C VAL A 108 5.08 8.11 -9.83
N PHE A 109 4.23 8.27 -10.82
CA PHE A 109 4.68 8.50 -12.19
C PHE A 109 5.04 9.98 -12.38
N ARG A 110 6.17 10.24 -13.03
CA ARG A 110 6.50 11.60 -13.46
C ARG A 110 5.59 11.97 -14.62
N SER A 111 4.59 12.78 -14.32
CA SER A 111 3.57 13.27 -15.25
C SER A 111 3.38 14.78 -15.04
N GLN A 112 2.48 15.37 -15.84
CA GLN A 112 2.11 16.78 -15.69
C GLN A 112 1.60 17.12 -14.28
N ASP A 113 0.95 16.17 -13.61
CA ASP A 113 0.36 16.35 -12.28
C ASP A 113 1.32 16.03 -11.12
N TYR A 114 2.56 15.59 -11.42
CA TYR A 114 3.52 15.15 -10.41
C TYR A 114 3.70 16.17 -9.28
N SER A 115 3.90 17.44 -9.64
CA SER A 115 4.09 18.52 -8.67
C SER A 115 2.87 18.71 -7.76
N SER A 116 1.66 18.56 -8.31
CA SER A 116 0.41 18.64 -7.56
C SER A 116 0.27 17.50 -6.57
N VAL A 117 0.57 16.26 -7.00
CA VAL A 117 0.57 15.08 -6.11
C VAL A 117 1.56 15.27 -4.96
N VAL A 118 2.81 15.68 -5.27
CA VAL A 118 3.83 15.91 -4.24
C VAL A 118 3.45 17.05 -3.29
N TYR A 119 2.82 18.12 -3.79
CA TYR A 119 2.35 19.21 -2.96
C TYR A 119 1.30 18.73 -1.95
N CYS A 120 0.30 17.97 -2.40
CA CYS A 120 -0.74 17.41 -1.54
C CYS A 120 -0.18 16.46 -0.48
N LEU A 121 0.84 15.64 -0.82
CA LEU A 121 1.48 14.71 0.11
C LEU A 121 2.32 15.40 1.20
N LYS A 122 2.66 16.68 1.03
CA LYS A 122 3.50 17.45 1.95
C LYS A 122 2.71 18.30 2.96
N GLN A 123 1.40 18.39 2.82
CA GLN A 123 0.53 19.10 3.77
C GLN A 123 0.30 18.23 5.01
#